data_AF-A0A0G3BFR7-F1
#
_entry.id   AF-A0A0G3BFR7-F1
#
_cell.length_a   1.000
_cell.length_b   1.000
_cell.length_c   1.000
_cell.angle_alpha   90.00
_cell.angle_beta   90.00
_cell.angle_gamma   90.00
#
_symmetry.space_group_name_H-M   'P 1'
#
loop_
_entity.id
_entity.type
_entity.pdbx_description
1 polymer ?
#
loop_
_entity_poly.entity_id
_entity_poly.type
_entity_poly.pdbx_seq_one_letter_code
_entity_poly.pdbx_strand_id
1 'polypeptide(L)'
;MKDQHDQKREDHRIEGKAAKPEDKVPTYQELLDDALDQTFPASDPISPSAAQHAEREISTGKDEKDWKLQPGSSCSSGPSVKKD
;
A
#
# COMPACT_ATOMS: atom_id res chain seq x y z
N MET A 1 34.05 -2.67 -15.99
CA MET A 1 33.62 -3.86 -16.76
C MET A 1 32.83 -4.73 -15.79
N LYS A 2 31.58 -5.07 -16.08
CA LYS A 2 30.81 -5.99 -15.23
C LYS A 2 31.43 -7.38 -15.33
N ASP A 3 31.57 -8.06 -14.19
CA ASP A 3 32.12 -9.40 -14.15
C ASP A 3 31.19 -10.35 -14.92
N GLN A 4 31.78 -11.23 -15.72
CA GLN A 4 31.03 -12.22 -16.50
C GLN A 4 30.29 -13.21 -15.59
N HIS A 5 30.81 -13.46 -14.39
CA HIS A 5 30.18 -14.27 -13.37
C HIS A 5 28.91 -13.61 -12.83
N ASP A 6 28.97 -12.32 -12.52
CA ASP A 6 27.84 -11.56 -12.01
C ASP A 6 26.71 -11.48 -13.03
N GLN A 7 27.06 -11.28 -14.31
CA GLN A 7 26.06 -11.26 -15.38
C GLN A 7 25.33 -12.59 -15.51
N LYS A 8 26.04 -13.72 -15.49
CA LYS A 8 25.43 -15.04 -15.55
C LYS A 8 24.50 -15.32 -14.38
N ARG A 9 24.86 -14.90 -13.16
CA ARG A 9 24.01 -15.05 -11.98
C ARG A 9 22.72 -14.25 -12.12
N GLU A 10 22.82 -13.02 -12.61
CA GLU A 10 21.64 -12.18 -12.85
C GLU A 10 20.74 -12.77 -13.92
N ASP A 11 21.28 -13.23 -15.04
CA ASP A 11 20.49 -13.86 -16.10
C ASP A 11 19.75 -15.11 -15.57
N HIS A 12 20.41 -15.95 -14.77
CA HIS A 12 19.79 -17.10 -14.11
C HIS A 12 18.66 -16.72 -13.14
N ARG A 13 18.80 -15.58 -12.44
CA ARG A 13 17.78 -15.04 -11.55
C ARG A 13 16.56 -14.56 -12.33
N ILE A 14 16.77 -13.77 -13.38
CA ILE A 14 15.71 -13.25 -14.26
C ILE A 14 14.96 -14.39 -14.98
N GLU A 15 15.69 -15.42 -15.43
CA GLU A 15 15.09 -16.61 -16.06
C GLU A 15 14.38 -17.57 -15.09
N GLY A 16 14.43 -17.31 -13.77
CA GLY A 16 13.82 -18.17 -12.75
C GLY A 16 14.53 -19.52 -12.55
N LYS A 17 15.73 -19.69 -13.13
CA LYS A 17 16.56 -20.91 -13.06
C LYS A 17 17.45 -20.96 -11.82
N ALA A 18 17.31 -20.02 -10.90
CA ALA A 18 18.08 -20.05 -9.66
C ALA A 18 17.74 -21.30 -8.83
N ALA A 19 18.75 -21.89 -8.18
CA ALA A 19 18.61 -23.13 -7.43
C ALA A 19 17.75 -22.96 -6.17
N LYS A 20 17.84 -21.79 -5.53
CA LYS A 20 17.08 -21.45 -4.35
C LYS A 20 15.92 -20.51 -4.69
N PRO A 21 14.78 -20.60 -3.99
CA PRO A 21 13.64 -19.72 -4.25
C PRO A 21 13.95 -18.25 -3.95
N GLU A 22 14.72 -17.97 -2.89
CA GLU A 22 15.18 -16.62 -2.48
C GLU A 22 16.04 -15.90 -3.53
N ASP A 23 16.68 -16.66 -4.43
CA ASP A 23 17.53 -16.13 -5.49
C ASP A 23 16.77 -15.86 -6.80
N LYS A 24 15.44 -16.10 -6.84
CA LYS A 24 14.61 -15.87 -8.02
C LYS A 24 14.01 -14.45 -8.00
N VAL A 25 13.60 -13.95 -9.16
CA VAL A 25 12.78 -12.73 -9.20
C VAL A 25 11.40 -13.05 -8.62
N PRO A 26 10.91 -12.26 -7.65
CA PRO A 26 9.58 -12.41 -7.12
C PRO A 26 8.53 -12.26 -8.21
N THR A 27 7.48 -13.07 -8.12
CA THR A 27 6.30 -12.93 -8.97
C THR A 27 5.52 -11.67 -8.62
N TYR A 28 4.66 -11.24 -9.54
CA TYR A 28 3.77 -10.12 -9.29
C TYR A 28 2.90 -10.32 -8.04
N GLN A 29 2.41 -11.54 -7.81
CA GLN A 29 1.58 -11.86 -6.65
C GLN A 29 2.37 -11.75 -5.34
N GLU A 30 3.59 -12.31 -5.29
CA GLU A 30 4.46 -12.21 -4.11
C GLU A 30 4.78 -10.75 -3.75
N LEU A 31 5.00 -9.89 -4.76
CA LEU A 31 5.20 -8.46 -4.54
C LEU A 31 3.95 -7.75 -3.98
N LEU A 32 2.76 -8.16 -4.41
CA LEU A 32 1.51 -7.63 -3.87
C LEU A 32 1.31 -8.07 -2.42
N ASP A 33 1.54 -9.35 -2.13
CA ASP A 33 1.41 -9.92 -0.80
C ASP A 33 2.40 -9.26 0.17
N ASP A 34 3.67 -9.11 -0.22
CA ASP A 34 4.70 -8.41 0.55
C ASP A 34 4.32 -6.94 0.82
N ALA A 35 3.79 -6.24 -0.18
CA ALA A 35 3.35 -4.85 -0.03
C ALA A 35 2.17 -4.73 0.96
N LEU A 36 1.25 -5.69 0.94
CA LEU A 36 0.15 -5.74 1.91
C LEU A 36 0.69 -6.01 3.33
N ASP A 37 1.59 -6.97 3.50
CA ASP A 37 2.18 -7.30 4.80
C ASP A 37 2.92 -6.09 5.43
N GLN A 38 3.58 -5.26 4.62
CA GLN A 38 4.26 -4.04 5.09
C GLN A 38 3.33 -2.83 5.30
N THR A 39 2.08 -2.85 4.80
CA THR A 39 1.16 -1.70 4.84
C THR A 39 0.09 -1.80 5.93
N PHE A 40 0.10 -2.87 6.71
CA PHE A 40 -0.69 -2.95 7.93
C PHE A 40 0.27 -3.02 9.13
N PRO A 41 0.32 -2.00 10.02
CA PRO A 41 0.78 -2.28 11.37
C PRO A 41 -0.07 -3.45 11.85
N ALA A 42 0.55 -4.54 12.31
CA ALA A 42 -0.15 -5.74 12.78
C ALA A 42 -1.36 -5.29 13.57
N SER A 43 -2.54 -5.34 12.94
CA SER A 43 -3.70 -4.49 13.24
C SER A 43 -3.71 -4.17 14.72
N ASP A 44 -3.25 -2.96 15.11
CA ASP A 44 -2.83 -2.70 16.51
C ASP A 44 -3.81 -3.42 17.43
N PRO A 45 -3.38 -4.42 18.22
CA PRO A 45 -4.31 -5.27 18.95
C PRO A 45 -5.26 -4.33 19.68
N ILE A 46 -6.57 -4.57 19.55
CA ILE A 46 -7.58 -3.71 20.18
C ILE A 46 -7.11 -3.51 21.61
N SER A 47 -6.82 -2.26 21.98
CA SER A 47 -6.26 -1.99 23.31
C SER A 47 -7.17 -2.64 24.34
N PRO A 48 -6.66 -3.37 25.37
CA PRO A 48 -7.51 -3.98 26.38
C PRO A 48 -8.53 -2.99 26.96
N SER A 49 -8.10 -1.73 27.11
CA SER A 49 -8.96 -0.63 27.56
C SER A 49 -10.09 -0.27 26.58
N ALA A 50 -9.89 -0.43 25.28
CA ALA A 50 -10.91 -0.20 24.25
C ALA A 50 -11.87 -1.39 24.14
N ALA A 51 -11.37 -2.63 24.26
CA ALA A 51 -12.20 -3.85 24.22
C ALA A 51 -13.16 -3.94 25.43
N GLN A 52 -12.72 -3.50 26.62
CA GLN A 52 -13.56 -3.43 27.82
C GLN A 52 -14.71 -2.40 27.72
N HIS A 53 -14.64 -1.48 26.76
CA HIS A 53 -15.65 -0.43 26.55
C HIS A 53 -16.17 -0.44 25.10
N ALA A 54 -16.23 -1.63 24.46
CA ALA A 54 -16.64 -1.76 23.07
C ALA A 54 -18.08 -1.28 22.80
N GLU A 55 -18.94 -1.31 23.82
CA GLU A 55 -20.32 -0.82 23.80
C GLU A 55 -20.45 0.70 23.97
N ARG A 56 -19.38 1.40 24.36
CA ARG A 56 -19.37 2.84 24.53
C ARG A 56 -18.85 3.48 23.24
N GLU A 57 -19.66 4.32 22.61
CA GLU A 57 -19.23 5.12 21.48
C GLU A 57 -18.15 6.12 21.93
N ILE A 58 -16.92 5.94 21.45
CA ILE A 58 -15.79 6.82 21.75
C ILE A 58 -15.73 7.84 20.62
N SER A 59 -16.32 9.02 20.82
CA SER A 59 -16.10 10.19 19.97
C SER A 59 -15.03 11.06 20.62
N THR A 60 -13.90 11.22 19.93
CA THR A 60 -12.81 12.09 20.31
C THR A 60 -12.81 13.35 19.45
N GLY A 61 -12.15 14.42 19.89
CA GLY A 61 -12.02 15.65 19.08
C GLY A 61 -11.29 15.47 17.74
N LYS A 62 -10.68 14.30 17.49
CA LYS A 62 -10.07 13.94 16.20
C LYS A 62 -11.09 13.40 15.18
N ASP A 63 -12.30 13.08 15.63
CA ASP A 63 -13.39 12.58 14.78
C ASP A 63 -14.18 13.73 14.12
N GLU A 64 -13.78 14.99 14.36
CA GLU A 64 -14.26 16.14 13.63
C GLU A 64 -13.88 16.00 12.15
N LYS A 65 -14.88 15.70 11.30
CA LYS A 65 -14.71 15.67 9.85
C LYS A 65 -14.52 17.08 9.32
N ASP A 66 -13.32 17.37 8.83
CA ASP A 66 -12.99 18.62 8.13
C ASP A 66 -13.64 18.73 6.74
N TRP A 67 -14.12 17.62 6.17
CA TRP A 67 -14.75 17.63 4.86
C TRP A 67 -16.27 17.83 4.95
N LYS A 68 -16.76 18.92 4.37
CA LYS A 68 -18.18 19.24 4.23
C LYS A 68 -18.63 19.00 2.79
N LEU A 69 -18.57 17.75 2.32
CA LEU A 69 -19.07 17.41 0.99
C LEU A 69 -20.57 17.16 1.07
N GLN A 70 -21.37 18.05 0.48
CA GLN A 70 -22.81 17.82 0.38
C GLN A 70 -23.10 16.71 -0.63
N PRO A 71 -24.05 15.79 -0.33
CA PRO A 71 -24.48 14.79 -1.30
C PRO A 71 -24.93 15.48 -2.60
N GLY A 72 -24.26 15.19 -3.71
CA GLY A 72 -24.53 15.80 -5.02
C GLY A 72 -23.52 16.85 -5.51
N SER A 73 -22.44 17.13 -4.77
CA SER A 73 -21.34 17.97 -5.26
C SER A 73 -20.56 17.26 -6.38
N SER A 74 -20.81 17.64 -7.63
CA SER A 74 -19.97 17.24 -8.78
C SER A 74 -18.82 18.24 -8.92
N CYS A 75 -17.58 17.73 -8.96
CA CYS A 75 -16.39 18.54 -9.22
C CYS A 75 -16.43 19.09 -10.66
N SER A 76 -16.89 20.33 -10.86
CA SER A 76 -16.69 21.05 -12.12
C SER A 76 -15.42 21.88 -12.05
N SER A 77 -14.27 21.29 -12.35
CA SER A 77 -13.03 22.04 -12.60
C SER A 77 -12.30 21.51 -13.83
N GLY A 78 -12.84 21.84 -15.00
CA GLY A 78 -12.07 21.89 -16.24
C GLY A 78 -11.79 23.35 -16.60
N PRO A 79 -10.58 23.74 -17.03
CA PRO A 79 -10.26 25.14 -17.28
C PRO A 79 -10.98 25.64 -18.54
N SER A 80 -11.84 26.66 -18.39
CA SER A 80 -12.40 27.40 -19.52
C SER A 80 -11.33 28.29 -20.14
N VAL A 81 -10.74 27.85 -21.25
CA VAL A 81 -9.91 28.70 -22.11
C VAL A 81 -10.82 29.77 -22.73
N LYS A 82 -10.62 31.04 -22.37
CA LYS A 82 -11.20 32.17 -23.08
C LYS A 82 -10.45 32.32 -24.41
N LYS A 83 -11.18 32.31 -25.52
CA LYS A 83 -10.66 32.56 -26.86
C LYS A 83 -11.04 33.99 -27.24
N ASP A 84 -10.03 34.79 -27.56
CA ASP A 84 -10.11 36.19 -27.98
C ASP A 84 -10.93 36.40 -29.26
#